data_AF-A0A7V9UM37-F1
#
_entry.id   AF-A0A7V9UM37-F1
#
_cell.length_a   1.000
_cell.length_b   1.000
_cell.length_c   1.000
_cell.angle_alpha   90.00
_cell.angle_beta   90.00
_cell.angle_gamma   90.00
#
_symmetry.space_group_name_H-M   'P 1'
#
loop_
_entity.id
_entity.type
_entity.pdbx_description
1 polymer ?
#
loop_
_entity_poly.entity_id
_entity_poly.type
_entity_poly.pdbx_seq_one_letter_code
_entity_poly.pdbx_strand_id
1 'polypeptide(L)'
;RETGIDPAFHTSRNRSYDEYLAWEIVDSGLSREFLQKEHERAHIARSTPPCPSVNECTRCGVCPTTWLSSAPAGLVQLQSPTVQRALSVAV
;
A
#
# COMPACT_ATOMS: atom_id res chain seq x y z
N ARG A 1 32.26 -17.49 10.92
CA ARG A 1 31.45 -17.36 12.16
C ARG A 1 30.11 -18.01 11.84
N GLU A 2 29.80 -19.14 12.44
CA GLU A 2 28.49 -19.77 12.28
C GLU A 2 27.54 -19.16 13.31
N THR A 3 26.39 -18.64 12.85
CA THR A 3 25.45 -17.90 13.69
C THR A 3 24.34 -18.78 14.27
N GLY A 4 24.19 -20.03 13.79
CA GLY A 4 23.09 -20.93 14.17
C GLY A 4 21.72 -20.47 13.69
N ILE A 5 21.65 -19.44 12.83
CA ILE A 5 20.41 -18.92 12.26
C ILE A 5 20.12 -19.67 10.97
N ASP A 6 18.90 -20.18 10.82
CA ASP A 6 18.38 -20.62 9.54
C ASP A 6 17.85 -19.41 8.74
N PRO A 7 18.50 -19.02 7.62
CA PRO A 7 18.02 -17.91 6.81
C PRO A 7 16.63 -18.16 6.21
N ALA A 8 16.30 -19.41 5.88
CA ALA A 8 15.03 -19.76 5.23
C ALA A 8 13.82 -19.48 6.13
N PHE A 9 14.01 -19.56 7.45
CA PHE A 9 12.99 -19.16 8.43
C PHE A 9 12.57 -17.69 8.30
N HIS A 10 13.48 -16.80 7.88
CA HIS A 10 13.20 -15.37 7.78
C HIS A 10 12.79 -14.94 6.37
N THR A 11 13.25 -15.63 5.33
CA THR A 11 13.14 -15.17 3.94
C THR A 11 12.09 -15.90 3.11
N SER A 12 11.83 -17.18 3.37
CA SER A 12 11.09 -18.04 2.43
C SER A 12 10.00 -18.89 3.05
N ARG A 13 9.85 -18.90 4.38
CA ARG A 13 8.76 -19.65 5.01
C ARG A 13 7.41 -19.04 4.66
N ASN A 14 6.42 -19.89 4.46
CA ASN A 14 5.03 -19.44 4.45
C ASN A 14 4.63 -19.02 5.87
N ARG A 15 3.88 -17.93 5.99
CA ARG A 15 3.37 -17.45 7.28
C ARG A 15 1.88 -17.74 7.40
N SER A 16 1.44 -18.25 8.55
CA SER A 16 0.01 -18.38 8.82
C SER A 16 -0.58 -17.00 9.17
N TYR A 17 -1.87 -16.83 8.96
CA TYR A 17 -2.59 -15.67 9.52
C TYR A 17 -2.96 -15.86 11.00
N ASP A 18 -2.70 -17.03 11.58
CA ASP A 18 -2.91 -17.31 13.02
C ASP A 18 -1.72 -16.87 13.90
N GLU A 19 -0.58 -16.52 13.28
CA GLU A 19 0.57 -15.95 13.98
C GLU A 19 0.58 -14.41 13.91
N TYR A 20 1.42 -13.79 14.73
CA TYR A 20 1.71 -12.36 14.64
C TYR A 20 2.55 -12.07 13.39
N LEU A 21 2.02 -11.22 12.52
CA LEU A 21 2.69 -10.82 11.29
C LEU A 21 3.49 -9.53 11.46
N ALA A 22 4.51 -9.33 10.62
CA ALA A 22 5.42 -8.20 10.72
C ALA A 22 4.72 -6.83 10.58
N TRP A 23 3.55 -6.78 9.93
CA TRP A 23 2.75 -5.56 9.82
C TRP A 23 1.89 -5.28 11.06
N GLU A 24 1.80 -6.19 12.03
CA GLU A 24 1.04 -5.95 13.27
C GLU A 24 1.84 -5.19 14.33
N ILE A 25 3.18 -5.21 14.19
CA ILE A 25 4.07 -4.40 15.04
C ILE A 25 4.27 -2.97 14.48
N VAL A 26 3.67 -2.64 13.34
CA VAL A 26 3.74 -1.33 12.70
C VAL A 26 2.32 -0.80 12.51
N ASP A 27 1.99 0.33 13.13
CA ASP A 27 0.72 1.01 12.87
C ASP A 27 0.79 1.79 11.55
N SER A 28 0.13 1.27 10.53
CA SER A 28 0.00 1.90 9.20
C SER A 28 -1.35 2.59 8.99
N GLY A 29 -2.22 2.59 10.01
CA GLY A 29 -3.61 3.01 9.90
C GLY A 29 -4.50 2.03 9.10
N LEU A 30 -3.95 0.95 8.53
CA LEU A 30 -4.69 -0.08 7.82
C LEU A 30 -5.10 -1.21 8.76
N SER A 31 -6.31 -1.74 8.59
CA SER A 31 -6.79 -2.87 9.39
C SER A 31 -6.08 -4.18 9.01
N ARG A 32 -6.02 -5.13 9.96
CA ARG A 32 -5.48 -6.48 9.75
C ARG A 32 -6.15 -7.16 8.55
N GLU A 33 -7.47 -7.06 8.48
CA GLU A 33 -8.29 -7.69 7.44
C GLU A 33 -7.97 -7.14 6.05
N PHE A 34 -7.67 -5.84 5.96
CA PHE A 34 -7.24 -5.25 4.70
C PHE A 34 -5.87 -5.80 4.26
N LEU A 35 -4.88 -5.83 5.16
CA LEU A 35 -3.54 -6.31 4.86
C LEU A 35 -3.53 -7.80 4.49
N GLN A 36 -4.31 -8.63 5.19
CA GLN A 36 -4.51 -10.04 4.85
C GLN A 36 -5.07 -10.19 3.43
N LYS A 37 -6.12 -9.43 3.09
CA LYS A 37 -6.73 -9.48 1.75
C LYS A 37 -5.76 -9.05 0.64
N GLU A 38 -4.93 -8.05 0.89
CA GLU A 38 -3.88 -7.63 -0.06
C GLU A 38 -2.79 -8.69 -0.22
N HIS A 39 -2.41 -9.36 0.87
CA HIS A 39 -1.44 -10.45 0.84
C HIS A 39 -1.96 -11.68 0.06
N GLU A 40 -3.21 -12.08 0.28
CA GLU A 40 -3.88 -13.14 -0.51
C GLU A 40 -3.91 -12.81 -2.01
N ARG A 41 -4.21 -11.55 -2.34
CA ARG A 41 -4.20 -11.07 -3.73
C ARG A 41 -2.80 -11.10 -4.35
N ALA A 42 -1.78 -10.72 -3.58
CA ALA A 42 -0.40 -10.75 -4.03
C ALA A 42 0.06 -12.17 -4.40
N HIS A 43 -0.35 -13.19 -3.62
CA HIS A 43 -0.03 -14.59 -3.92
C HIS A 43 -0.59 -15.08 -5.26
N ILE A 44 -1.70 -14.51 -5.73
CA ILE A 44 -2.29 -14.84 -7.03
C ILE A 44 -1.95 -13.80 -8.12
N ALA A 45 -0.92 -12.97 -7.89
CA ALA A 45 -0.49 -11.90 -8.79
C ALA A 45 -1.62 -10.92 -9.19
N ARG A 46 -2.62 -10.74 -8.31
CA ARG A 46 -3.76 -9.85 -8.56
C ARG A 46 -3.47 -8.47 -8.00
N SER A 47 -3.30 -7.50 -8.88
CA SER A 47 -3.16 -6.10 -8.49
C SER A 47 -4.47 -5.54 -7.92
N THR A 48 -4.35 -4.62 -6.97
CA THR A 48 -5.45 -3.77 -6.52
C THR A 48 -5.44 -2.41 -7.20
N PRO A 49 -6.60 -1.75 -7.30
CA PRO A 49 -6.66 -0.38 -7.78
C PRO A 49 -5.72 0.52 -6.95
N PRO A 50 -5.15 1.56 -7.56
CA PRO A 50 -4.34 2.53 -6.84
C PRO A 50 -5.14 3.16 -5.70
N CYS A 51 -4.43 3.68 -4.69
CA CYS A 51 -5.05 4.43 -3.60
C CYS A 51 -5.96 5.52 -4.21
N PRO A 52 -7.27 5.52 -3.88
CA PRO A 52 -8.23 6.44 -4.46
C PRO A 52 -8.12 7.78 -3.72
N SER A 53 -6.92 8.37 -3.70
CA SER A 53 -6.57 9.63 -3.02
C SER A 53 -7.42 10.82 -3.43
N VAL A 54 -8.14 10.71 -4.55
CA VAL A 54 -9.10 11.69 -5.09
C VAL A 54 -10.55 11.46 -4.66
N ASN A 55 -10.85 10.33 -4.01
CA ASN A 55 -12.17 9.98 -3.49
C ASN A 55 -12.17 10.02 -1.96
N GLU A 56 -13.35 10.07 -1.36
CA GLU A 56 -13.52 9.91 0.08
C GLU A 56 -13.03 8.52 0.51
N CYS A 57 -11.83 8.45 1.10
CA CYS A 57 -11.22 7.24 1.60
C CYS A 57 -10.73 7.48 3.02
N THR A 58 -11.22 6.65 3.96
CA THR A 58 -10.86 6.70 5.37
C THR A 58 -9.94 5.56 5.80
N ARG A 59 -9.53 4.71 4.85
CA ARG A 59 -8.97 3.38 5.15
C ARG A 59 -7.66 3.40 5.92
N CYS A 60 -6.74 4.28 5.56
CA CYS A 60 -5.45 4.43 6.25
C CYS A 60 -5.36 5.70 7.11
N GLY A 61 -6.39 6.55 7.07
CA GLY A 61 -6.38 7.86 7.75
C GLY A 61 -5.38 8.90 7.21
N VAL A 62 -4.58 8.58 6.19
CA VAL A 62 -3.57 9.52 5.63
C VAL A 62 -4.22 10.67 4.86
N CYS A 63 -5.27 10.39 4.09
CA CYS A 63 -6.00 11.42 3.38
C CYS A 63 -6.95 12.13 4.35
N PRO A 64 -6.94 13.46 4.44
CA PRO A 64 -7.88 14.17 5.29
C PRO A 64 -9.31 13.99 4.74
N THR A 65 -10.24 13.61 5.61
CA THR A 65 -11.65 13.37 5.27
C THR A 65 -12.42 14.62 4.85
N THR A 66 -11.76 15.79 4.79
CA THR A 66 -12.38 17.10 4.53
C THR A 66 -11.63 18.04 3.55
N TRP A 67 -10.57 17.63 2.82
CA TRP A 67 -9.57 18.63 2.36
C TRP A 67 -9.15 18.68 0.88
N LEU A 68 -9.81 18.00 -0.05
CA LEU A 68 -9.49 18.18 -1.47
C LEU A 68 -10.01 19.51 -2.04
N SER A 69 -11.04 20.10 -1.43
CA SER A 69 -11.63 21.39 -1.83
C SER A 69 -10.80 22.61 -1.42
N SER A 70 -9.83 22.46 -0.51
CA SER A 70 -8.93 23.53 -0.05
C SER A 70 -7.45 23.28 -0.35
N ALA A 71 -7.12 22.20 -1.07
CA ALA A 71 -5.74 21.84 -1.38
C ALA A 71 -5.13 22.77 -2.46
N PRO A 72 -3.86 23.24 -2.31
CA PRO A 72 -3.17 24.00 -3.36
C PRO A 72 -3.07 23.19 -4.66
N ALA A 73 -3.22 23.85 -5.81
CA ALA A 73 -3.29 23.19 -7.11
C ALA A 73 -2.12 22.23 -7.42
N GLY A 74 -0.92 22.51 -6.88
CA GLY A 74 0.27 21.67 -7.03
C GLY A 74 0.29 20.37 -6.22
N LEU A 75 -0.62 20.19 -5.25
CA LEU A 75 -0.75 18.97 -4.44
C LEU A 75 -1.99 18.13 -4.81
N VAL A 76 -2.85 18.65 -5.70
CA VAL A 76 -4.04 17.96 -6.24
C VAL A 76 -3.68 17.08 -7.44
N GLN A 77 -2.49 17.21 -8.01
CA GLN A 77 -2.07 16.52 -9.23
C GLN A 77 -1.08 15.38 -8.94
N LEU A 78 -1.52 14.38 -8.17
CA LEU A 78 -0.90 13.05 -8.18
C LEU A 78 -1.22 12.39 -9.53
N GLN A 79 -0.47 12.76 -10.56
CA GLN A 79 -0.53 12.10 -11.86
C GLN A 79 0.52 10.99 -11.88
N SER A 80 0.12 9.77 -12.28
CA SER A 80 1.11 8.72 -12.47
C SER A 80 2.08 9.13 -13.59
N PRO A 81 3.36 8.73 -13.52
CA PRO A 81 4.35 9.09 -14.54
C PRO A 81 3.92 8.70 -15.96
N THR A 82 3.10 7.65 -16.09
CA THR A 82 2.50 7.22 -17.36
C THR A 82 1.56 8.28 -17.93
N VAL A 83 0.69 8.85 -17.09
CA VAL A 83 -0.26 9.90 -17.51
C VAL A 83 0.49 11.20 -17.81
N GLN A 84 1.50 11.56 -17.00
CA GLN A 84 2.34 12.73 -17.26
C GLN A 84 3.05 12.64 -18.61
N ARG A 85 3.63 11.47 -18.95
CA ARG A 85 4.31 11.24 -20.23
C ARG A 85 3.34 11.29 -21.41
N ALA A 86 2.14 10.73 -21.27
CA ALA A 86 1.14 10.77 -22.33
C ALA A 86 0.70 12.21 -22.64
N LEU A 87 0.53 13.04 -21.62
CA LEU A 87 0.14 14.44 -21.79
C LEU A 87 1.27 15.32 -22.36
N SER A 88 2.54 15.03 -22.05
CA SER A 88 3.68 15.79 -22.59
C SER A 88 3.94 15.59 -24.09
N VAL A 89 3.39 14.53 -24.69
CA VAL A 89 3.55 14.21 -26.13
C VAL A 89 2.40 14.80 -26.96
N ALA A 90 1.34 15.26 -26.31
CA ALA A 90 0.14 15.80 -26.94
C ALA A 90 0.16 17.34 -27.10
N VAL A 91 1.31 17.98 -26.86
CA VAL A 91 1.55 19.42 -27.04
C VAL A 91 2.52 19.67 -28.18
#